data_AF-A0A518AI04-F1
#
_entry.id   AF-A0A518AI04-F1
#
_cell.length_a   1.000
_cell.length_b   1.000
_cell.length_c   1.000
_cell.angle_alpha   90.00
_cell.angle_beta   90.00
_cell.angle_gamma   90.00
#
_symmetry.space_group_name_H-M   'P 1'
#
loop_
_entity.id
_entity.type
_entity.pdbx_description
1 polymer ?
#
loop_
_entity_poly.entity_id
_entity_poly.type
_entity_poly.pdbx_seq_one_letter_code
_entity_poly.pdbx_strand_id
1 'polypeptide(L)'
;MHTFLRVLSLAFVVNFSGHLHGAVFDLPEVTVSSMAATSGPSFVLPVDLEPADSFRALVSGTVDFDSDNGANYSADWNAAGVVVRTRSTRLTVGGSDPQFVDIGWLRLSLGNDSLGYFPLLEVDEQNGFGSAAPPESLVLNRELGDIFDISGFSGLPAGTTLQFRIYDSPTSDNSGSFKISQIPEPSTASMVIVGAIVFAMMRRLYVSERYSRECS
;
A
#
# COMPACT_ATOMS: atom_id res chain seq x y z
N MET A 1 50.89 -21.83 22.26
CA MET A 1 49.60 -22.46 22.58
C MET A 1 48.53 -21.78 21.73
N HIS A 2 48.51 -22.11 20.44
CA HIS A 2 47.71 -21.46 19.38
C HIS A 2 46.56 -22.38 18.97
N THR A 3 45.56 -22.56 19.83
CA THR A 3 44.41 -23.40 19.50
C THR A 3 43.21 -23.13 20.40
N PHE A 4 42.69 -21.90 20.43
CA PHE A 4 41.37 -21.63 21.00
C PHE A 4 40.76 -20.42 20.28
N LEU A 5 39.49 -20.50 19.88
CA LEU A 5 38.72 -19.52 19.10
C LEU A 5 38.95 -19.50 17.57
N ARG A 6 38.72 -20.65 16.93
CA ARG A 6 38.22 -20.72 15.54
C ARG A 6 36.98 -21.61 15.48
N VAL A 7 35.92 -21.30 16.20
CA VAL A 7 34.59 -21.85 15.92
C VAL A 7 33.53 -20.83 16.35
N LEU A 8 32.50 -20.70 15.52
CA LEU A 8 31.23 -20.01 15.75
C LEU A 8 31.06 -18.59 15.19
N SER A 9 31.53 -18.33 13.97
CA SER A 9 30.67 -17.64 13.00
C SER A 9 29.72 -18.68 12.40
N LEU A 10 28.73 -19.09 13.19
CA LEU A 10 27.56 -19.80 12.65
C LEU A 10 26.90 -18.80 11.71
N ALA A 11 27.02 -19.03 10.41
CA ALA A 11 26.22 -18.38 9.41
C ALA A 11 24.76 -18.68 9.76
N PHE A 12 24.11 -17.77 10.49
CA PHE A 12 22.66 -17.75 10.60
C PHE A 12 22.12 -17.17 9.29
N VAL A 13 22.42 -17.85 8.17
CA VAL A 13 21.56 -17.79 7.00
C VAL A 13 20.39 -18.68 7.39
N VAL A 14 19.39 -18.06 8.02
CA VAL A 14 18.07 -18.69 8.07
C VAL A 14 17.60 -18.65 6.63
N ASN A 15 17.89 -19.71 5.88
CA ASN A 15 17.02 -20.09 4.78
C ASN A 15 15.70 -20.46 5.44
N PHE A 16 14.83 -19.45 5.62
CA PHE A 16 13.41 -19.72 5.76
C PHE A 16 12.94 -20.29 4.42
N SER A 17 13.14 -21.59 4.25
CA SER A 17 12.37 -22.42 3.31
C SER A 17 11.12 -22.95 4.00
N GLY A 18 10.47 -22.10 4.81
CA GLY A 18 9.05 -22.20 5.07
C GLY A 18 8.38 -21.20 4.13
N HIS A 19 7.30 -21.59 3.45
CA HIS A 19 6.45 -20.64 2.75
C HIS A 19 6.01 -19.57 3.76
N LEU A 20 6.70 -18.43 3.76
CA LEU A 20 6.29 -17.26 4.50
C LEU A 20 5.09 -16.72 3.72
N HIS A 21 3.89 -17.11 4.15
CA HIS A 21 2.66 -16.42 3.77
C HIS A 21 2.80 -14.95 4.15
N GLY A 22 2.42 -14.03 3.26
CA GLY A 22 2.49 -12.59 3.48
C GLY A 22 3.75 -11.96 2.91
N ALA A 23 4.06 -12.23 1.63
CA ALA A 23 5.08 -11.47 0.91
C ALA A 23 4.66 -9.99 0.86
N VAL A 24 5.42 -9.12 1.55
CA VAL A 24 5.25 -7.68 1.48
C VAL A 24 6.21 -7.15 0.42
N PHE A 25 5.66 -6.54 -0.63
CA PHE A 25 6.47 -5.85 -1.63
C PHE A 25 6.53 -4.35 -1.30
N ASP A 26 7.72 -3.76 -1.45
CA ASP A 26 7.90 -2.33 -1.20
C ASP A 26 7.22 -1.52 -2.31
N LEU A 27 6.10 -0.87 -1.99
CA LEU A 27 5.46 0.05 -2.91
C LEU A 27 6.19 1.40 -2.83
N PRO A 28 6.75 1.92 -3.93
CA PRO A 28 7.25 3.29 -3.93
C PRO A 28 6.13 4.25 -3.54
N GLU A 29 6.48 5.35 -2.90
CA GLU A 29 5.52 6.43 -2.69
C GLU A 29 5.05 6.94 -4.05
N VAL A 30 3.74 6.92 -4.27
CA VAL A 30 3.13 7.22 -5.57
C VAL A 30 1.98 8.19 -5.39
N THR A 31 1.91 9.18 -6.29
CA THR A 31 0.77 10.09 -6.40
C THR A 31 -0.07 9.72 -7.62
N VAL A 32 -1.35 9.43 -7.39
CA VAL A 32 -2.36 9.15 -8.41
C VAL A 32 -3.23 10.39 -8.58
N SER A 33 -3.06 11.11 -9.69
CA SER A 33 -3.87 12.29 -10.02
C SER A 33 -5.32 11.91 -10.33
N SER A 34 -6.27 12.80 -10.03
CA SER A 34 -7.67 12.71 -10.46
C SER A 34 -7.88 12.43 -11.96
N MET A 35 -6.88 12.74 -12.80
CA MET A 35 -6.88 12.47 -14.24
C MET A 35 -6.47 11.04 -14.62
N ALA A 36 -6.09 10.19 -13.65
CA ALA A 36 -5.59 8.84 -13.87
C ALA A 36 -6.69 7.82 -14.23
N ALA A 37 -7.66 8.22 -15.05
CA ALA A 37 -8.78 7.41 -15.50
C ALA A 37 -8.38 6.33 -16.52
N THR A 38 -7.56 6.72 -17.49
CA THR A 38 -7.12 5.84 -18.59
C THR A 38 -5.66 5.43 -18.47
N SER A 39 -4.86 6.22 -17.73
CA SER A 39 -3.45 5.93 -17.49
C SER A 39 -3.00 6.60 -16.19
N GLY A 40 -2.56 5.79 -15.24
CA GLY A 40 -1.97 6.25 -13.99
C GLY A 40 -0.57 5.67 -13.74
N PRO A 41 0.00 5.92 -12.56
CA PRO A 41 1.29 5.36 -12.17
C PRO A 41 1.24 3.82 -12.15
N SER A 42 2.32 3.19 -12.59
CA SER A 42 2.46 1.74 -12.63
C SER A 42 3.75 1.27 -11.99
N PHE A 43 3.75 0.02 -11.54
CA PHE A 43 4.92 -0.65 -10.97
C PHE A 43 4.92 -2.13 -11.40
N VAL A 44 6.11 -2.74 -11.32
CA VAL A 44 6.32 -4.14 -11.68
C VAL A 44 6.51 -4.95 -10.41
N LEU A 45 5.81 -6.08 -10.30
CA LEU A 45 5.96 -6.98 -9.16
C LEU A 45 7.35 -7.64 -9.17
N PRO A 46 8.11 -7.56 -8.07
CA PRO A 46 9.45 -8.14 -7.99
C PRO A 46 9.44 -9.64 -7.71
N VAL A 47 8.31 -10.18 -7.23
CA VAL A 47 8.13 -11.57 -6.79
C VAL A 47 6.74 -12.06 -7.17
N ASP A 48 6.56 -13.37 -7.15
CA ASP A 48 5.23 -13.99 -7.24
C ASP A 48 4.44 -13.66 -5.97
N LEU A 49 3.15 -13.38 -6.11
CA LEU A 49 2.23 -13.12 -5.01
C LEU A 49 1.06 -14.12 -5.06
N GLU A 50 0.69 -14.66 -3.91
CA GLU A 50 -0.43 -15.58 -3.73
C GLU A 50 -1.71 -14.84 -3.32
N PRO A 51 -2.91 -15.44 -3.47
CA PRO A 51 -4.16 -14.79 -3.06
C PRO A 51 -4.19 -14.38 -1.58
N ALA A 52 -3.52 -15.12 -0.70
CA ALA A 52 -3.44 -14.85 0.73
C ALA A 52 -2.41 -13.78 1.11
N ASP A 53 -1.59 -13.30 0.16
CA ASP A 53 -0.70 -12.18 0.44
C ASP A 53 -1.52 -10.90 0.63
N SER A 54 -1.02 -9.97 1.46
CA SER A 54 -1.74 -8.75 1.81
C SER A 54 -1.14 -7.51 1.15
N PHE A 55 -2.01 -6.66 0.59
CA PHE A 55 -1.65 -5.30 0.22
C PHE A 55 -1.82 -4.38 1.43
N ARG A 56 -0.71 -3.74 1.85
CA ARG A 56 -0.71 -2.79 2.98
C ARG A 56 -0.19 -1.42 2.58
N ALA A 57 -1.02 -0.40 2.73
CA ALA A 57 -0.65 0.98 2.42
C ALA A 57 -1.45 2.00 3.23
N LEU A 58 -0.90 3.19 3.36
CA LEU A 58 -1.63 4.39 3.73
C LEU A 58 -1.98 5.12 2.44
N VAL A 59 -3.27 5.37 2.23
CA VAL A 59 -3.77 6.17 1.12
C VAL A 59 -4.30 7.48 1.68
N SER A 60 -3.76 8.60 1.23
CA SER A 60 -4.11 9.93 1.73
C SER A 60 -4.50 10.89 0.62
N GLY A 61 -5.28 11.90 0.97
CA GLY A 61 -5.74 12.93 0.05
C GLY A 61 -7.14 12.66 -0.48
N THR A 62 -7.59 13.58 -1.32
CA THR A 62 -8.90 13.57 -1.93
C THR A 62 -8.82 13.95 -3.40
N VAL A 63 -9.87 13.60 -4.12
CA VAL A 63 -10.08 13.95 -5.52
C VAL A 63 -11.42 14.67 -5.61
N ASP A 64 -11.44 15.80 -6.32
CA ASP A 64 -12.65 16.56 -6.62
C ASP A 64 -13.04 16.19 -8.05
N PHE A 65 -14.17 15.50 -8.17
CA PHE A 65 -14.79 15.24 -9.47
C PHE A 65 -15.87 16.30 -9.62
N ASP A 66 -15.54 17.36 -10.36
CA ASP A 66 -16.58 18.24 -10.84
C ASP A 66 -17.12 17.62 -12.14
N SER A 67 -18.42 17.78 -12.36
CA SER A 67 -18.98 17.44 -13.66
C SER A 67 -19.44 18.75 -14.26
N ASP A 68 -18.90 19.11 -15.42
CA ASP A 68 -19.31 20.23 -16.29
C ASP A 68 -20.85 20.29 -16.57
N ASN A 69 -21.64 19.33 -16.07
CA ASN A 69 -23.11 19.30 -16.07
C ASN A 69 -23.79 19.89 -14.82
N GLY A 70 -23.09 20.77 -14.09
CA GLY A 70 -23.66 21.60 -13.03
C GLY A 70 -23.52 20.98 -11.64
N ALA A 71 -23.67 21.84 -10.62
CA ALA A 71 -23.36 21.65 -9.20
C ALA A 71 -23.94 20.39 -8.49
N ASN A 72 -24.58 19.48 -9.22
CA ASN A 72 -25.22 18.27 -8.71
C ASN A 72 -24.27 17.18 -8.24
N TYR A 73 -22.98 17.20 -8.63
CA TYR A 73 -22.02 16.15 -8.24
C TYR A 73 -20.65 16.65 -7.78
N SER A 74 -20.43 17.98 -7.71
CA SER A 74 -19.18 18.55 -7.19
C SER A 74 -18.96 18.16 -5.73
N ALA A 75 -17.94 17.34 -5.50
CA ALA A 75 -17.58 16.79 -4.20
C ALA A 75 -16.13 16.31 -4.18
N ASP A 76 -15.54 16.37 -2.98
CA ASP A 76 -14.26 15.75 -2.69
C ASP A 76 -14.49 14.35 -2.13
N TRP A 77 -13.82 13.37 -2.73
CA TRP A 77 -13.95 11.95 -2.42
C TRP A 77 -12.65 11.42 -1.81
N ASN A 78 -12.76 10.58 -0.79
CA ASN A 78 -11.60 9.80 -0.33
C ASN A 78 -11.36 8.59 -1.24
N ALA A 79 -10.28 7.84 -1.01
CA ALA A 79 -9.87 6.74 -1.89
C ALA A 79 -10.86 5.56 -1.95
N ALA A 80 -11.75 5.43 -0.96
CA ALA A 80 -12.85 4.47 -0.97
C ALA A 80 -14.07 4.95 -1.76
N GLY A 81 -14.13 6.21 -2.19
CA GLY A 81 -15.31 6.80 -2.83
C GLY A 81 -16.37 7.24 -1.83
N VAL A 82 -15.97 7.62 -0.62
CA VAL A 82 -16.83 8.30 0.35
C VAL A 82 -16.67 9.81 0.20
N VAL A 83 -17.80 10.52 0.18
CA VAL A 83 -17.86 11.99 0.10
C VAL A 83 -17.33 12.60 1.39
N VAL A 84 -16.18 13.26 1.32
CA VAL A 84 -15.57 13.97 2.47
C VAL A 84 -16.12 15.39 2.57
N ARG A 85 -16.27 16.06 1.42
CA ARG A 85 -16.85 17.40 1.32
C ARG A 85 -17.71 17.46 0.08
N THR A 86 -18.79 18.22 0.10
CA THR A 86 -19.63 18.38 -1.07
C THR A 86 -20.15 19.79 -1.21
N ARG A 87 -20.26 20.24 -2.45
CA ARG A 87 -20.94 21.48 -2.86
C ARG A 87 -22.29 21.15 -3.54
N SER A 88 -22.59 19.87 -3.65
CA SER A 88 -23.83 19.34 -4.22
C SER A 88 -24.96 19.32 -3.21
N THR A 89 -26.18 19.53 -3.71
CA THR A 89 -27.42 19.33 -2.96
C THR A 89 -27.95 17.89 -3.01
N ARG A 90 -27.31 17.02 -3.79
CA ARG A 90 -27.69 15.61 -4.01
C ARG A 90 -26.80 14.63 -3.26
N LEU A 91 -25.60 15.06 -2.88
CA LEU A 91 -24.64 14.27 -2.13
C LEU A 91 -24.64 14.70 -0.66
N THR A 92 -24.29 13.77 0.21
CA THR A 92 -24.15 14.01 1.65
C THR A 92 -22.76 13.57 2.07
N VAL A 93 -22.12 14.33 2.97
CA VAL A 93 -20.86 13.92 3.60
C VAL A 93 -21.05 12.57 4.31
N GLY A 94 -20.11 11.65 4.13
CA GLY A 94 -20.21 10.26 4.59
C GLY A 94 -21.07 9.38 3.70
N GLY A 95 -21.71 9.94 2.68
CA GLY A 95 -22.37 9.17 1.64
C GLY A 95 -21.37 8.60 0.63
N SER A 96 -21.89 7.69 -0.18
CA SER A 96 -21.33 7.29 -1.47
C SER A 96 -22.44 7.47 -2.50
N ASP A 97 -22.13 7.54 -3.79
CA ASP A 97 -23.19 7.63 -4.80
C ASP A 97 -23.78 6.23 -5.07
N PRO A 98 -25.04 5.95 -4.67
CA PRO A 98 -25.66 4.63 -4.85
C PRO A 98 -25.87 4.26 -6.32
N GLN A 99 -25.88 5.20 -7.26
CA GLN A 99 -25.94 4.89 -8.70
C GLN A 99 -24.64 4.24 -9.19
N PHE A 100 -23.55 4.42 -8.44
CA PHE A 100 -22.20 4.07 -8.88
C PHE A 100 -21.44 3.18 -7.90
N VAL A 101 -22.10 2.76 -6.80
CA VAL A 101 -21.54 1.79 -5.85
C VAL A 101 -21.16 0.48 -6.56
N ASP A 102 -22.00 0.03 -7.50
CA ASP A 102 -21.85 -1.27 -8.16
C ASP A 102 -20.79 -1.29 -9.27
N ILE A 103 -20.34 -0.12 -9.74
CA ILE A 103 -19.32 0.00 -10.81
C ILE A 103 -17.98 0.55 -10.33
N GLY A 104 -17.84 0.85 -9.04
CA GLY A 104 -16.58 1.33 -8.46
C GLY A 104 -16.18 2.75 -8.89
N TRP A 105 -17.11 3.56 -9.40
CA TRP A 105 -16.84 4.93 -9.86
C TRP A 105 -16.35 5.80 -8.70
N LEU A 106 -15.38 6.67 -9.01
CA LEU A 106 -14.80 7.69 -8.13
C LEU A 106 -13.92 7.11 -7.01
N ARG A 107 -13.35 5.92 -7.24
CA ARG A 107 -12.52 5.19 -6.27
C ARG A 107 -11.13 4.89 -6.83
N LEU A 108 -10.18 4.77 -5.92
CA LEU A 108 -8.85 4.29 -6.26
C LEU A 108 -8.90 2.79 -6.55
N SER A 109 -8.41 2.42 -7.72
CA SER A 109 -8.40 1.05 -8.21
C SER A 109 -7.00 0.61 -8.62
N LEU A 110 -6.77 -0.71 -8.63
CA LEU A 110 -5.52 -1.33 -9.03
C LEU A 110 -5.79 -2.46 -10.02
N GLY A 111 -4.93 -2.60 -11.01
CA GLY A 111 -5.01 -3.70 -11.96
C GLY A 111 -4.21 -3.46 -13.23
N ASN A 112 -4.61 -4.14 -14.30
CA ASN A 112 -4.09 -3.92 -15.65
C ASN A 112 -5.15 -4.35 -16.69
N ASP A 113 -4.88 -4.09 -17.96
CA ASP A 113 -5.84 -4.37 -19.03
C ASP A 113 -6.15 -5.88 -19.21
N SER A 114 -5.33 -6.78 -18.67
CA SER A 114 -5.57 -8.24 -18.72
C SER A 114 -6.40 -8.75 -17.55
N LEU A 115 -6.17 -8.22 -16.35
CA LEU A 115 -6.87 -8.62 -15.12
C LEU A 115 -8.20 -7.87 -14.93
N GLY A 116 -8.29 -6.65 -15.45
CA GLY A 116 -9.28 -5.67 -15.03
C GLY A 116 -8.75 -4.79 -13.91
N TYR A 117 -9.54 -3.78 -13.53
CA TYR A 117 -9.24 -2.84 -12.45
C TYR A 117 -10.24 -3.02 -11.32
N PHE A 118 -9.73 -3.17 -10.09
CA PHE A 118 -10.53 -3.48 -8.91
C PHE A 118 -10.36 -2.38 -7.85
N PRO A 119 -11.44 -1.97 -7.17
CA PRO A 119 -11.36 -1.02 -6.06
C PRO A 119 -10.46 -1.55 -4.95
N LEU A 120 -9.54 -0.72 -4.47
CA LEU A 120 -8.63 -1.10 -3.38
C LEU A 120 -9.32 -1.10 -2.02
N LEU A 121 -10.22 -0.13 -1.81
CA LEU A 121 -10.90 0.12 -0.55
C LEU A 121 -12.41 -0.03 -0.75
N GLU A 122 -13.06 -0.63 0.25
CA GLU A 122 -14.51 -0.82 0.27
C GLU A 122 -15.21 0.44 0.81
N VAL A 123 -16.46 0.66 0.37
CA VAL A 123 -17.31 1.68 1.01
C VAL A 123 -17.96 1.06 2.23
N ASP A 124 -17.34 1.29 3.37
CA ASP A 124 -17.79 0.79 4.67
C ASP A 124 -17.63 1.86 5.76
N GLU A 125 -18.09 1.54 6.97
CA GLU A 125 -18.00 2.45 8.12
C GLU A 125 -16.55 2.80 8.48
N GLN A 126 -15.61 1.85 8.28
CA GLN A 126 -14.19 2.05 8.57
C GLN A 126 -13.57 3.13 7.66
N ASN A 127 -14.01 3.19 6.40
CA ASN A 127 -13.59 4.17 5.41
C ASN A 127 -14.48 5.43 5.41
N GLY A 128 -15.37 5.57 6.38
CA GLY A 128 -16.15 6.78 6.66
C GLY A 128 -17.58 6.78 6.12
N PHE A 129 -18.09 5.66 5.60
CA PHE A 129 -19.49 5.57 5.20
C PHE A 129 -20.41 5.79 6.41
N GLY A 130 -21.40 6.68 6.26
CA GLY A 130 -22.28 7.12 7.32
C GLY A 130 -21.68 8.14 8.31
N SER A 131 -20.40 8.50 8.16
CA SER A 131 -19.75 9.47 9.06
C SER A 131 -19.99 10.92 8.64
N ALA A 132 -20.29 11.80 9.59
CA ALA A 132 -20.34 13.25 9.34
C ALA A 132 -18.94 13.88 9.15
N ALA A 133 -17.88 13.14 9.45
CA ALA A 133 -16.49 13.54 9.24
C ALA A 133 -15.67 12.35 8.72
N PRO A 134 -15.84 11.96 7.44
CA PRO A 134 -15.07 10.87 6.85
C PRO A 134 -13.58 11.18 6.82
N PRO A 135 -12.70 10.20 7.02
CA PRO A 135 -11.28 10.40 6.94
C PRO A 135 -10.80 10.62 5.49
N GLU A 136 -9.85 11.54 5.32
CA GLU A 136 -9.08 11.75 4.08
C GLU A 136 -7.83 10.86 3.99
N SER A 137 -7.59 10.04 5.01
CA SER A 137 -6.46 9.11 5.08
C SER A 137 -6.95 7.75 5.54
N LEU A 138 -6.79 6.76 4.68
CA LEU A 138 -7.30 5.40 4.83
C LEU A 138 -6.15 4.41 4.93
N VAL A 139 -6.31 3.41 5.78
CA VAL A 139 -5.37 2.29 5.88
C VAL A 139 -5.91 1.15 5.02
N LEU A 140 -5.20 0.81 3.95
CA LEU A 140 -5.41 -0.39 3.17
C LEU A 140 -4.70 -1.56 3.85
N ASN A 141 -5.45 -2.61 4.14
CA ASN A 141 -4.95 -3.89 4.64
C ASN A 141 -5.90 -4.99 4.20
N ARG A 142 -5.72 -5.51 2.98
CA ARG A 142 -6.59 -6.53 2.37
C ARG A 142 -5.77 -7.60 1.68
N GLU A 143 -6.28 -8.82 1.67
CA GLU A 143 -5.68 -9.91 0.90
C GLU A 143 -5.86 -9.65 -0.60
N LEU A 144 -4.91 -10.12 -1.41
CA LEU A 144 -4.97 -9.96 -2.86
C LEU A 144 -6.18 -10.71 -3.44
N GLY A 145 -6.57 -11.84 -2.84
CA GLY A 145 -7.78 -12.58 -3.22
C GLY A 145 -9.06 -11.77 -3.04
N ASP A 146 -9.13 -10.91 -2.01
CA ASP A 146 -10.28 -10.04 -1.75
C ASP A 146 -10.28 -8.80 -2.66
N ILE A 147 -9.10 -8.35 -3.10
CA ILE A 147 -8.97 -7.23 -4.05
C ILE A 147 -9.31 -7.71 -5.46
N PHE A 148 -8.66 -8.80 -5.90
CA PHE A 148 -8.85 -9.41 -7.22
C PHE A 148 -9.91 -10.51 -7.14
N ASP A 149 -11.15 -10.13 -6.79
CA ASP A 149 -12.30 -11.03 -6.68
C ASP A 149 -12.78 -11.53 -8.05
N ILE A 150 -11.93 -12.34 -8.68
CA ILE A 150 -12.20 -13.06 -9.93
C ILE A 150 -12.17 -14.55 -9.67
N SER A 151 -13.15 -15.26 -10.23
CA SER A 151 -13.20 -16.71 -10.13
C SER A 151 -11.93 -17.34 -10.70
N GLY A 152 -11.22 -18.09 -9.87
CA GLY A 152 -9.96 -18.74 -10.26
C GLY A 152 -8.71 -17.87 -10.13
N PHE A 153 -8.78 -16.73 -9.42
CA PHE A 153 -7.56 -15.98 -9.06
C PHE A 153 -6.60 -16.89 -8.29
N SER A 154 -5.43 -17.13 -8.88
CA SER A 154 -4.39 -17.99 -8.31
C SER A 154 -3.15 -17.21 -7.86
N GLY A 155 -3.22 -15.87 -7.87
CA GLY A 155 -2.09 -15.00 -7.58
C GLY A 155 -1.58 -14.22 -8.80
N LEU A 156 -0.49 -13.50 -8.61
CA LEU A 156 0.16 -12.66 -9.61
C LEU A 156 1.63 -13.06 -9.77
N PRO A 157 2.09 -13.43 -10.97
CA PRO A 157 3.49 -13.76 -11.16
C PRO A 157 4.40 -12.53 -11.11
N ALA A 158 5.65 -12.75 -10.72
CA ALA A 158 6.73 -11.76 -10.83
C ALA A 158 6.81 -11.21 -12.26
N GLY A 159 7.09 -9.91 -12.39
CA GLY A 159 7.07 -9.21 -13.67
C GLY A 159 5.69 -8.71 -14.10
N THR A 160 4.61 -9.07 -13.39
CA THR A 160 3.29 -8.46 -13.64
C THR A 160 3.38 -6.95 -13.42
N THR A 161 2.93 -6.18 -14.40
CA THR A 161 2.78 -4.73 -14.25
C THR A 161 1.38 -4.42 -13.76
N LEU A 162 1.30 -3.71 -12.63
CA LEU A 162 0.05 -3.19 -12.09
C LEU A 162 0.05 -1.66 -12.20
N GLN A 163 -1.14 -1.10 -12.39
CA GLN A 163 -1.36 0.32 -12.53
C GLN A 163 -2.45 0.78 -11.58
N PHE A 164 -2.21 1.91 -10.92
CA PHE A 164 -3.26 2.61 -10.21
C PHE A 164 -4.09 3.42 -11.19
N ARG A 165 -5.41 3.34 -11.05
CA ARG A 165 -6.34 4.20 -11.76
C ARG A 165 -7.37 4.75 -10.81
N ILE A 166 -7.98 5.84 -11.23
CA ILE A 166 -9.23 6.31 -10.66
C ILE A 166 -10.31 5.89 -11.63
N TYR A 167 -11.34 5.19 -11.17
CA TYR A 167 -12.43 4.86 -12.07
C TYR A 167 -13.25 6.14 -12.32
N ASP A 168 -13.01 6.82 -13.43
CA ASP A 168 -13.76 8.01 -13.88
C ASP A 168 -13.55 8.24 -15.39
N SER A 169 -14.23 9.23 -15.99
CA SER A 169 -13.84 9.82 -17.27
C SER A 169 -12.79 10.91 -17.02
N PRO A 170 -11.69 10.98 -17.81
CA PRO A 170 -10.67 12.02 -17.63
C PRO A 170 -11.19 13.37 -18.15
N THR A 171 -11.98 14.07 -17.36
CA THR A 171 -12.50 15.40 -17.69
C THR A 171 -11.60 16.47 -17.09
N SER A 172 -11.49 17.62 -17.77
CA SER A 172 -10.54 18.68 -17.40
C SER A 172 -10.88 19.43 -16.11
N ASP A 173 -12.08 19.23 -15.61
CA ASP A 173 -12.63 19.78 -14.37
C ASP A 173 -12.28 18.95 -13.12
N ASN A 174 -11.72 17.75 -13.31
CA ASN A 174 -11.20 16.93 -12.23
C ASN A 174 -9.95 17.55 -11.57
N SER A 175 -9.89 17.51 -10.25
CA SER A 175 -8.72 18.01 -9.49
C SER A 175 -8.40 17.16 -8.26
N GLY A 176 -7.25 17.43 -7.64
CA GLY A 176 -6.76 16.65 -6.50
C GLY A 176 -6.00 15.38 -6.89
N SER A 177 -5.67 14.57 -5.88
CA SER A 177 -4.86 13.36 -6.03
C SER A 177 -4.88 12.51 -4.77
N PHE A 178 -4.68 11.21 -4.94
CA PHE A 178 -4.32 10.31 -3.86
C PHE A 178 -2.81 10.12 -3.78
N LYS A 179 -2.29 10.11 -2.56
CA LYS A 179 -0.92 9.74 -2.24
C LYS A 179 -0.93 8.39 -1.54
N ILE A 180 -0.22 7.44 -2.12
CA ILE A 180 -0.09 6.07 -1.62
C ILE A 180 1.32 5.93 -1.05
N SER A 181 1.42 5.57 0.22
CA SER A 181 2.68 5.25 0.87
C SER A 181 2.58 3.90 1.57
N GLN A 182 3.70 3.18 1.60
CA GLN A 182 3.76 1.93 2.33
C GLN A 182 3.70 2.17 3.84
N ILE A 183 3.03 1.28 4.56
CA ILE A 183 3.10 1.25 6.02
C ILE A 183 4.28 0.34 6.39
N PRO A 184 5.35 0.85 7.04
CA PRO A 184 6.49 0.02 7.40
C PRO A 184 6.07 -1.11 8.33
N GLU A 185 6.49 -2.34 8.04
CA GLU A 185 6.23 -3.47 8.90
C GLU A 185 6.99 -3.37 10.24
N PRO A 186 6.43 -3.89 11.35
CA PRO A 186 7.12 -3.94 12.64
C PRO A 186 8.44 -4.73 12.59
N SER A 187 8.56 -5.69 11.67
CA SER A 187 9.74 -6.54 11.52
C SER A 187 10.95 -5.79 10.95
N THR A 188 10.74 -4.84 10.04
CA THR A 188 11.82 -4.02 9.47
C THR A 188 12.47 -3.13 10.54
N ALA A 189 11.65 -2.53 11.41
CA ALA A 189 12.14 -1.79 12.57
C ALA A 189 12.91 -2.70 13.54
N SER A 190 12.41 -3.91 13.77
CA SER A 190 13.03 -4.88 14.68
C SER A 190 14.39 -5.40 14.16
N MET A 191 14.51 -5.67 12.86
CA MET A 191 15.77 -6.11 12.24
C MET A 191 16.85 -5.03 12.24
N VAL A 192 16.49 -3.76 12.01
CA VAL A 192 17.44 -2.63 12.10
C VAL A 192 17.97 -2.49 13.52
N ILE A 193 17.10 -2.63 14.53
CA ILE A 193 17.49 -2.56 15.95
C ILE A 193 18.42 -3.73 16.31
N VAL A 194 18.08 -4.96 15.93
CA VAL A 194 18.93 -6.13 16.20
C VAL A 194 20.28 -6.00 15.48
N GLY A 195 20.30 -5.55 14.23
CA GLY A 195 21.53 -5.30 13.46
C GLY A 195 22.43 -4.26 14.13
N ALA A 196 21.85 -3.16 14.63
CA ALA A 196 22.60 -2.14 15.36
C ALA A 196 23.18 -2.66 16.69
N ILE A 197 22.43 -3.50 17.41
CA ILE A 197 22.89 -4.13 18.66
C ILE A 197 24.06 -5.08 18.39
N VAL A 198 23.94 -5.95 17.39
CA VAL A 198 25.02 -6.89 17.01
C VAL A 198 26.28 -6.13 16.58
N PHE A 199 26.13 -5.07 15.79
CA PHE A 199 27.26 -4.23 15.37
C PHE A 199 27.95 -3.55 16.58
N ALA A 200 27.18 -3.02 17.52
CA ALA A 200 27.71 -2.41 18.74
C ALA A 200 28.45 -3.43 19.63
N MET A 201 27.92 -4.65 19.75
CA MET A 201 28.58 -5.74 20.49
C MET A 201 29.90 -6.16 19.83
N MET A 202 29.91 -6.33 18.50
CA MET A 202 31.13 -6.67 17.76
C MET A 202 32.21 -5.58 17.87
N ARG A 203 31.81 -4.30 17.80
CA ARG A 203 32.73 -3.18 18.01
C ARG A 203 33.35 -3.19 19.41
N ARG A 204 32.55 -3.51 20.44
CA ARG A 204 33.02 -3.57 21.84
C ARG A 204 34.01 -4.72 22.06
N LEU A 205 33.74 -5.89 21.48
CA LEU A 205 34.64 -7.04 21.53
C LEU A 205 35.97 -6.75 20.83
N TYR A 206 35.94 -6.14 19.64
CA TYR A 206 37.14 -5.78 18.90
C TYR A 206 38.05 -4.80 19.67
N VAL A 207 37.46 -3.78 20.31
CA VAL A 207 38.23 -2.82 21.12
C VAL A 207 38.83 -3.49 22.36
N SER A 208 38.10 -4.39 23.02
CA SER A 208 38.58 -5.16 24.17
C SER A 208 39.79 -6.04 23.81
N GLU A 209 39.74 -6.73 22.67
CA GLU A 209 40.86 -7.57 22.22
C GLU A 209 42.10 -6.75 21.88
N ARG A 210 41.93 -5.57 21.27
CA ARG A 210 43.05 -4.68 20.95
C ARG A 210 43.74 -4.19 22.22
N TYR A 211 42.97 -3.76 23.21
CA TYR A 211 43.50 -3.27 24.48
C TYR A 211 44.27 -4.35 25.24
N SER A 212 43.79 -5.61 25.19
CA SER A 212 44.48 -6.74 25.83
C SER A 212 45.82 -7.10 25.19
N ARG A 213 46.05 -6.75 23.92
CA ARG A 213 47.33 -7.02 23.22
C ARG A 213 48.34 -5.90 23.40
N GLU A 214 47.89 -4.69 23.71
CA GLU A 214 48.78 -3.52 23.94
C GLU A 214 49.29 -3.46 25.39
N CYS A 215 48.69 -4.22 26.32
CA CYS A 215 49.08 -4.27 27.73
C CYS A 215 49.79 -5.58 28.17
N SER A 216 50.11 -6.48 27.23
CA SER A 216 50.88 -7.72 27.48
C SER A 216 52.30 -7.62 26.93
#